data_AF-I1SRR5-F1
#
_entry.id   AF-I1SRR5-F1
#
_cell.length_a   1.000
_cell.length_b   1.000
_cell.length_c   1.000
_cell.angle_alpha   90.00
_cell.angle_beta   90.00
_cell.angle_gamma   90.00
#
_symmetry.space_group_name_H-M   'P 1'
#
loop_
_entity.id
_entity.type
_entity.pdbx_description
1 polymer ?
#
loop_
_entity_poly.entity_id
_entity_poly.type
_entity_poly.pdbx_seq_one_letter_code
_entity_poly.pdbx_strand_id
1 'polypeptide(L)'
;TRPGGCLALLSYSLNMKLEFGDVSDTLNDICEEFYAAVLPFRSSYLGLSSMKIYFDLFNSCSYPDKEWNECFPVRRTVTLGERIGMVQTFSSYERLKRKDPAEAERLSNYIQNKLLSAMTTSSLDTEVTMIVHYFYWLARKP
;
A
#
# COMPACT_ATOMS: atom_id res chain seq x y z
N THR A 1 30.78 -2.62 9.05
CA THR A 1 30.36 -3.24 7.77
C THR A 1 31.55 -3.31 6.81
N ARG A 2 31.71 -4.44 6.10
CA ARG A 2 32.84 -4.70 5.17
C ARG A 2 32.76 -3.81 3.92
N PRO A 3 33.89 -3.44 3.28
CA PRO A 3 33.91 -2.79 1.97
C PRO A 3 33.16 -3.61 0.93
N GLY A 4 32.50 -2.96 -0.03
CA GLY A 4 31.74 -3.62 -1.09
C GLY A 4 30.40 -4.23 -0.66
N GLY A 5 29.91 -3.96 0.56
CA GLY A 5 28.59 -4.42 1.00
C GLY A 5 27.43 -3.71 0.30
N CYS A 6 26.27 -4.37 0.19
CA CYS A 6 25.08 -3.80 -0.43
C CYS A 6 24.15 -3.15 0.61
N LEU A 7 23.58 -2.00 0.24
CA LEU A 7 22.45 -1.36 0.90
C LEU A 7 21.25 -1.43 -0.04
N ALA A 8 20.12 -1.90 0.46
CA ALA A 8 18.85 -1.89 -0.25
C ALA A 8 17.78 -1.33 0.70
N LEU A 9 17.17 -0.21 0.34
CA LEU A 9 16.02 0.35 1.04
C LEU A 9 14.81 0.29 0.12
N LEU A 10 13.78 -0.43 0.57
CA LEU A 10 12.56 -0.72 -0.18
C LEU A 10 11.34 -0.25 0.61
N SER A 11 10.39 0.36 -0.08
CA SER A 11 9.04 0.60 0.43
C SER A 11 8.03 0.50 -0.72
N TYR A 12 6.77 0.68 -0.40
CA TYR A 12 5.67 0.60 -1.36
C TYR A 12 4.68 1.73 -1.11
N SER A 13 3.96 2.09 -2.17
CA SER A 13 2.89 3.08 -2.10
C SER A 13 1.60 2.47 -1.54
N LEU A 14 0.79 3.32 -0.90
CA LEU A 14 -0.53 2.88 -0.44
C LEU A 14 -1.57 2.81 -1.57
N ASN A 15 -1.28 3.35 -2.77
CA ASN A 15 -2.19 3.33 -3.93
C ASN A 15 -2.14 1.98 -4.67
N MET A 16 -2.32 0.90 -3.92
CA MET A 16 -2.37 -0.44 -4.49
C MET A 16 -3.60 -0.57 -5.38
N LYS A 17 -3.44 -1.20 -6.54
CA LYS A 17 -4.53 -1.39 -7.49
C LYS A 17 -5.05 -2.82 -7.45
N LEU A 18 -6.33 -2.98 -7.75
CA LEU A 18 -6.99 -4.27 -7.90
C LEU A 18 -7.36 -4.48 -9.36
N GLU A 19 -7.11 -5.68 -9.86
CA GLU A 19 -7.57 -6.15 -11.15
C GLU A 19 -8.44 -7.38 -10.96
N PHE A 20 -9.64 -7.31 -11.55
CA PHE A 20 -10.63 -8.38 -11.57
C PHE A 20 -11.61 -8.14 -12.73
N GLY A 21 -11.48 -8.94 -13.79
CA GLY A 21 -12.34 -8.83 -14.97
C GLY A 21 -12.48 -7.40 -15.50
N ASP A 22 -13.69 -7.05 -15.90
CA ASP A 22 -14.10 -5.75 -16.43
C ASP A 22 -14.46 -4.71 -15.35
N VAL A 23 -14.45 -5.08 -14.06
CA VAL A 23 -14.83 -4.19 -12.94
C VAL A 23 -13.64 -3.56 -12.23
N SER A 24 -12.42 -3.74 -12.75
CA SER A 24 -11.18 -3.26 -12.13
C SER A 24 -11.21 -1.77 -11.78
N ASP A 25 -11.69 -0.90 -12.68
CA ASP A 25 -11.78 0.54 -12.42
C ASP A 25 -12.71 0.84 -11.23
N THR A 26 -13.88 0.22 -11.19
CA THR A 26 -14.83 0.31 -10.06
C THR A 26 -14.20 -0.15 -8.75
N LEU A 27 -13.44 -1.26 -8.74
CA LEU A 27 -12.77 -1.73 -7.54
C LEU A 27 -11.71 -0.73 -7.04
N ASN A 28 -11.02 -0.08 -7.97
CA ASN A 28 -10.01 0.91 -7.63
C ASN A 28 -10.63 2.19 -7.08
N ASP A 29 -11.77 2.65 -7.61
CA ASP A 29 -12.52 3.78 -7.05
C ASP A 29 -12.96 3.49 -5.61
N ILE A 30 -13.46 2.28 -5.35
CA ILE A 30 -13.82 1.83 -3.99
C ILE A 30 -12.58 1.82 -3.07
N CYS A 31 -11.42 1.39 -3.56
CA CYS A 31 -10.19 1.44 -2.78
C CYS A 31 -9.74 2.87 -2.46
N GLU A 32 -9.88 3.81 -3.40
CA GLU A 32 -9.57 5.22 -3.15
C GLU A 32 -10.50 5.84 -2.09
N GLU A 33 -11.78 5.46 -2.03
CA GLU A 33 -12.68 5.87 -0.94
C GLU A 33 -12.16 5.43 0.43
N PHE A 34 -11.68 4.18 0.56
CA PHE A 34 -11.07 3.71 1.79
C PHE A 34 -9.83 4.53 2.15
N TYR A 35 -8.93 4.77 1.19
CA TYR A 35 -7.71 5.54 1.42
C TYR A 35 -8.01 6.98 1.82
N ALA A 36 -9.01 7.62 1.20
CA ALA A 36 -9.49 8.95 1.57
C ALA A 36 -10.04 8.99 3.00
N ALA A 37 -10.83 7.98 3.40
CA ALA A 37 -11.40 7.90 4.74
C ALA A 37 -10.34 7.75 5.85
N VAL A 38 -9.26 7.00 5.59
CA VAL A 38 -8.19 6.80 6.58
C VAL A 38 -7.08 7.87 6.52
N LEU A 39 -7.04 8.71 5.47
CA LEU A 39 -6.02 9.74 5.28
C LEU A 39 -5.87 10.70 6.48
N PRO A 40 -6.95 11.19 7.14
CA PRO A 40 -6.83 12.07 8.30
C PRO A 40 -6.10 11.46 9.50
N PHE A 41 -5.98 10.14 9.54
CA PHE A 41 -5.32 9.40 10.62
C PHE A 41 -3.86 9.06 10.30
N ARG A 42 -3.38 9.43 9.11
CA ARG A 42 -1.99 9.22 8.70
C ARG A 42 -1.04 10.03 9.59
N SER A 43 0.14 9.46 9.84
CA SER A 43 1.20 10.18 10.57
C SER A 43 1.70 11.37 9.77
N SER A 44 1.76 12.55 10.40
CA SER A 44 2.33 13.76 9.79
C SER A 44 3.79 13.58 9.36
N TYR A 45 4.56 12.75 10.07
CA TYR A 45 5.95 12.40 9.74
C TYR A 45 6.11 11.69 8.39
N LEU A 46 5.06 11.01 7.90
CA LEU A 46 5.09 10.29 6.63
C LEU A 46 4.65 11.15 5.44
N GLY A 47 4.22 12.40 5.68
CA GLY A 47 3.64 13.27 4.66
C GLY A 47 2.50 12.59 3.88
N LEU A 48 2.32 12.96 2.60
CA LEU A 48 1.40 12.29 1.68
C LEU A 48 1.93 10.93 1.20
N SER A 49 3.26 10.80 1.10
CA SER A 49 3.94 9.58 0.66
C SER A 49 5.30 9.46 1.34
N SER A 50 5.68 8.24 1.73
CA SER A 50 7.03 7.93 2.22
C SER A 50 8.09 8.00 1.11
N MET A 51 7.71 8.06 -0.16
CA MET A 51 8.63 8.14 -1.30
C MET A 51 9.60 9.32 -1.18
N LYS A 52 9.11 10.49 -0.75
CA LYS A 52 9.98 11.66 -0.55
C LYS A 52 11.10 11.37 0.47
N ILE A 53 10.77 10.69 1.58
CA ILE A 53 11.75 10.34 2.61
C ILE A 53 12.84 9.44 2.02
N TYR A 54 12.46 8.44 1.22
CA TYR A 54 13.41 7.52 0.58
C TYR A 54 14.25 8.22 -0.48
N PHE A 55 13.66 9.14 -1.24
CA PHE A 55 14.36 9.93 -2.24
C PHE A 55 15.37 10.90 -1.60
N ASP A 56 15.00 11.56 -0.50
CA ASP A 56 15.92 12.41 0.28
C ASP A 56 17.08 11.57 0.88
N LEU A 57 16.80 10.35 1.35
CA LEU A 57 17.83 9.41 1.81
C LEU A 57 18.78 8.98 0.67
N PHE A 58 18.23 8.68 -0.51
CA PHE A 58 19.02 8.39 -1.71
C PHE A 58 19.95 9.56 -2.06
N ASN A 59 19.44 10.79 -2.07
CA ASN A 59 20.23 11.99 -2.40
C ASN A 59 21.32 12.28 -1.37
N SER A 60 21.02 12.09 -0.08
CA SER A 60 21.99 12.29 1.01
C SER A 60 23.05 11.18 1.12
N CYS A 61 22.82 10.01 0.51
CA CYS A 61 23.80 8.93 0.50
C CYS A 61 25.05 9.33 -0.29
N SER A 62 26.23 9.27 0.36
CA SER A 62 27.52 9.60 -0.25
C SER A 62 28.14 8.49 -1.09
N TYR A 63 27.46 7.34 -1.21
CA TYR A 63 28.00 6.20 -1.97
C TYR A 63 27.96 6.52 -3.46
N PRO A 64 29.07 6.29 -4.20
CA PRO A 64 29.16 6.66 -5.61
C PRO A 64 28.35 5.73 -6.52
N ASP A 65 28.26 4.45 -6.15
CA ASP A 65 27.48 3.43 -6.86
C ASP A 65 26.12 3.28 -6.16
N LYS A 66 25.12 4.01 -6.65
CA LYS A 66 23.74 3.98 -6.15
C LYS A 66 22.73 4.15 -7.29
N GLU A 67 21.57 3.53 -7.13
CA GLU A 67 20.49 3.50 -8.12
C GLU A 67 19.15 3.79 -7.44
N TRP A 68 18.32 4.64 -8.06
CA TRP A 68 16.96 4.94 -7.64
C TRP A 68 15.95 4.30 -8.61
N ASN A 69 14.92 3.66 -8.05
CA ASN A 69 13.78 3.13 -8.79
C ASN A 69 12.49 3.67 -8.19
N GLU A 70 11.77 4.46 -8.98
CA GLU A 70 10.57 5.17 -8.52
C GLU A 70 9.30 4.31 -8.53
N CYS A 71 9.22 3.33 -9.44
CA CYS A 71 8.02 2.51 -9.56
C CYS A 71 8.35 1.14 -10.15
N PHE A 72 8.20 0.11 -9.31
CA PHE A 72 8.29 -1.30 -9.69
C PHE A 72 6.96 -1.99 -9.33
N PRO A 73 6.05 -2.18 -10.32
CA PRO A 73 4.77 -2.82 -10.08
C PRO A 73 4.95 -4.33 -9.87
N VAL A 74 4.46 -4.82 -8.74
CA VAL A 74 4.46 -6.24 -8.41
C VAL A 74 3.02 -6.73 -8.32
N ARG A 75 2.71 -7.75 -9.12
CA ARG A 75 1.41 -8.40 -9.17
C ARG A 75 1.38 -9.58 -8.20
N ARG A 76 0.35 -9.67 -7.37
CA ARG A 76 0.11 -10.76 -6.43
C ARG A 76 -1.33 -11.22 -6.55
N THR A 77 -1.53 -12.51 -6.77
CA THR A 77 -2.84 -13.14 -6.56
C THR A 77 -3.06 -13.27 -5.07
N VAL A 78 -4.16 -12.72 -4.58
CA VAL A 78 -4.59 -12.77 -3.18
C VAL A 78 -6.09 -12.99 -3.14
N THR A 79 -6.61 -13.48 -2.03
CA THR A 79 -8.06 -13.46 -1.81
C THR A 79 -8.53 -12.06 -1.42
N LEU A 80 -9.80 -11.76 -1.63
CA LEU A 80 -10.41 -10.52 -1.17
C LEU A 80 -10.28 -10.35 0.36
N GLY A 81 -10.43 -11.46 1.11
CA GLY A 81 -10.23 -11.48 2.56
C GLY A 81 -8.80 -11.11 2.97
N GLU A 82 -7.79 -11.67 2.30
CA GLU A 82 -6.37 -11.32 2.53
C GLU A 82 -6.11 -9.84 2.23
N ARG A 83 -6.66 -9.32 1.13
CA ARG A 83 -6.56 -7.91 0.76
C ARG A 83 -7.19 -6.99 1.80
N ILE A 84 -8.34 -7.37 2.38
CA ILE A 84 -9.00 -6.61 3.46
C ILE A 84 -8.18 -6.68 4.75
N GLY A 85 -7.74 -7.87 5.14
CA GLY A 85 -6.89 -8.05 6.32
C GLY A 85 -5.60 -7.22 6.24
N MET A 86 -4.98 -7.16 5.06
CA MET A 86 -3.81 -6.32 4.82
C MET A 86 -4.08 -4.83 5.06
N VAL A 87 -5.17 -4.25 4.54
CA VAL A 87 -5.44 -2.81 4.79
C VAL A 87 -5.82 -2.50 6.22
N GLN A 88 -6.40 -3.46 6.94
CA GLN A 88 -6.66 -3.30 8.37
C GLN A 88 -5.36 -3.20 9.19
N THR A 89 -4.22 -3.68 8.67
CA THR A 89 -2.91 -3.51 9.32
C THR A 89 -2.32 -2.10 9.16
N PHE A 90 -2.92 -1.25 8.33
CA PHE A 90 -2.37 0.08 8.07
C PHE A 90 -2.42 0.93 9.33
N SER A 91 -1.32 1.64 9.62
CA SER A 91 -1.22 2.46 10.83
C SER A 91 -2.30 3.55 10.93
N SER A 92 -2.79 4.06 9.79
CA SER A 92 -3.91 5.00 9.71
C SER A 92 -5.22 4.34 10.13
N TYR A 93 -5.51 3.13 9.65
CA TYR A 93 -6.68 2.36 10.06
C TYR A 93 -6.61 1.99 11.55
N GLU A 94 -5.47 1.51 12.03
CA GLU A 94 -5.26 1.19 13.45
C GLU A 94 -5.39 2.43 14.36
N ARG A 95 -5.10 3.64 13.84
CA ARG A 95 -5.33 4.88 14.57
C ARG A 95 -6.80 5.29 14.58
N LEU A 96 -7.52 5.11 13.47
CA LEU A 96 -8.98 5.24 13.44
C LEU A 96 -9.62 4.27 14.44
N LYS A 97 -9.27 2.98 14.37
CA LYS A 97 -9.78 1.92 15.24
C LYS A 97 -9.55 2.20 16.73
N ARG A 98 -8.37 2.72 17.11
CA ARG A 98 -8.11 3.13 18.50
C ARG A 98 -8.94 4.32 18.96
N LYS A 99 -9.29 5.22 18.05
CA LYS A 99 -10.09 6.42 18.35
C LYS A 99 -11.59 6.11 18.40
N ASP A 100 -12.07 5.36 17.41
CA ASP A 100 -13.47 4.98 17.25
C ASP A 100 -13.52 3.57 16.60
N PRO A 101 -13.58 2.51 17.42
CA PRO A 101 -13.65 1.14 16.92
C PRO A 101 -14.88 0.86 16.05
N ALA A 102 -16.03 1.47 16.39
CA ALA A 102 -17.28 1.25 15.69
C ALA A 102 -17.25 1.89 14.30
N GLU A 103 -16.64 3.07 14.16
CA GLU A 103 -16.43 3.69 12.85
C GLU A 103 -15.44 2.91 11.98
N ALA A 104 -14.35 2.39 12.56
CA ALA A 104 -13.41 1.54 11.83
C ALA A 104 -14.11 0.29 11.26
N GLU A 105 -14.92 -0.38 12.09
CA GLU A 105 -15.68 -1.56 11.68
C GLU A 105 -16.72 -1.22 10.61
N ARG A 106 -17.46 -0.12 10.76
CA ARG A 106 -18.40 0.36 9.74
C ARG A 106 -17.71 0.61 8.40
N LEU A 107 -16.57 1.31 8.40
CA LEU A 107 -15.79 1.58 7.20
C LEU A 107 -15.32 0.28 6.54
N SER A 108 -14.76 -0.65 7.31
CA SER A 108 -14.28 -1.94 6.78
C SER A 108 -15.42 -2.74 6.16
N ASN A 109 -16.55 -2.85 6.84
CA ASN A 109 -17.72 -3.58 6.34
C ASN A 109 -18.33 -2.90 5.10
N TYR A 110 -18.39 -1.56 5.09
CA TYR A 110 -18.86 -0.78 3.96
C TYR A 110 -18.02 -1.05 2.70
N ILE A 111 -16.70 -0.95 2.81
CA ILE A 111 -15.79 -1.17 1.68
C ILE A 111 -15.82 -2.64 1.22
N GLN A 112 -15.81 -3.60 2.16
CA GLN A 112 -15.96 -5.02 1.85
C GLN A 112 -17.23 -5.30 1.05
N ASN A 113 -18.38 -4.79 1.50
CA ASN A 113 -19.66 -5.03 0.84
C ASN A 113 -19.72 -4.40 -0.56
N LYS A 114 -19.12 -3.21 -0.75
CA LYS A 114 -19.00 -2.60 -2.08
C LYS A 114 -18.14 -3.42 -3.03
N LEU A 115 -17.00 -3.94 -2.56
CA LEU A 115 -16.13 -4.80 -3.37
C LEU A 115 -16.84 -6.10 -3.77
N LEU A 116 -17.48 -6.79 -2.81
CA LEU A 116 -18.26 -8.00 -3.07
C LEU A 116 -19.39 -7.74 -4.09
N SER A 117 -20.12 -6.63 -3.93
CA SER A 117 -21.20 -6.24 -4.84
C SER A 117 -20.68 -5.94 -6.25
N ALA A 118 -19.59 -5.20 -6.38
CA ALA A 118 -18.99 -4.87 -7.67
C ALA A 118 -18.47 -6.12 -8.40
N MET A 119 -17.93 -7.08 -7.66
CA MET A 119 -17.45 -8.36 -8.20
C MET A 119 -18.57 -9.38 -8.44
N THR A 120 -19.82 -9.07 -8.08
CA THR A 120 -20.97 -9.99 -8.13
C THR A 120 -20.68 -11.33 -7.43
N THR A 121 -19.99 -11.27 -6.28
CA THR A 121 -19.61 -12.43 -5.48
C THR A 121 -20.02 -12.24 -4.02
N SER A 122 -20.22 -13.34 -3.31
CA SER A 122 -20.42 -13.36 -1.86
C SER A 122 -19.23 -13.94 -1.10
N SER A 123 -18.20 -14.42 -1.80
CA SER A 123 -17.07 -15.12 -1.19
C SER A 123 -15.87 -14.19 -1.00
N LEU A 124 -15.36 -14.13 0.24
CA LEU A 124 -14.08 -13.49 0.54
C LEU A 124 -12.88 -14.28 0.02
N ASP A 125 -13.08 -15.54 -0.38
CA ASP A 125 -12.05 -16.38 -0.99
C ASP A 125 -11.89 -16.10 -2.49
N THR A 126 -12.68 -15.17 -3.05
CA THR A 126 -12.55 -14.79 -4.46
C THR A 126 -11.16 -14.19 -4.70
N GLU A 127 -10.43 -14.78 -5.65
CA GLU A 127 -9.09 -14.32 -6.03
C GLU A 127 -9.17 -13.01 -6.82
N VAL A 128 -8.28 -12.07 -6.48
CA VAL A 128 -8.05 -10.82 -7.19
C VAL A 128 -6.57 -10.63 -7.44
N THR A 129 -6.21 -9.95 -8.52
CA THR A 129 -4.82 -9.52 -8.72
C THR A 129 -4.61 -8.18 -8.05
N MET A 130 -3.80 -8.16 -6.99
CA MET A 130 -3.34 -6.93 -6.36
C MET A 130 -2.03 -6.47 -6.99
N ILE A 131 -1.96 -5.21 -7.41
CA ILE A 131 -0.76 -4.55 -7.90
C ILE A 131 -0.23 -3.61 -6.81
N VAL A 132 0.97 -3.92 -6.33
CA VAL A 132 1.68 -3.10 -5.36
C VAL A 132 2.81 -2.37 -6.07
N HIS A 133 2.82 -1.04 -5.99
CA HIS A 133 3.90 -0.24 -6.59
C HIS A 133 5.01 -0.03 -5.56
N TYR A 134 6.13 -0.71 -5.76
CA TYR A 134 7.32 -0.55 -4.93
C TYR A 134 8.15 0.62 -5.44
N PHE A 135 8.85 1.27 -4.52
CA PHE A 135 9.94 2.18 -4.82
C PHE A 135 11.11 1.83 -3.92
N TYR A 136 12.32 1.94 -4.46
CA TYR A 136 13.52 1.53 -3.74
C TYR A 136 14.74 2.25 -4.24
N TRP A 137 15.79 2.18 -3.44
CA TRP A 137 17.13 2.48 -3.90
C TRP A 137 18.14 1.48 -3.40
N LEU A 138 19.13 1.26 -4.24
CA LEU A 138 20.24 0.36 -4.00
C LEU A 138 21.51 1.18 -3.93
N ALA A 139 22.47 0.76 -3.12
CA ALA A 139 23.81 1.33 -3.15
C ALA A 139 24.86 0.30 -2.75
N ARG A 140 26.05 0.42 -3.34
CA ARG A 140 27.24 -0.32 -2.94
C ARG A 140 28.07 0.55 -2.01
N LYS A 141 28.36 0.02 -0.83
CA LYS A 141 29.30 0.63 0.09
C LYS A 141 30.70 0.65 -0.55
N PRO A 142 31.43 1.78 -0.47
CA PRO A 142 32.83 1.85 -0.89
C PRO A 142 33.70 0.75 -0.27
#